data_AF-A0A3D1F9K3-F1
#
_entry.id   AF-A0A3D1F9K3-F1
#
_cell.length_a   1.000
_cell.length_b   1.000
_cell.length_c   1.000
_cell.angle_alpha   90.00
_cell.angle_beta   90.00
_cell.angle_gamma   90.00
#
_symmetry.space_group_name_H-M   'P 1'
#
loop_
_entity.id
_entity.type
_entity.pdbx_description
1 polymer ?
#
loop_
_entity_poly.entity_id
_entity_poly.type
_entity_poly.pdbx_seq_one_letter_code
_entity_poly.pdbx_strand_id
1 'polypeptide(L)'
;MTEQEALIALNLIPDIGSARLKNLLEAFGSAPKIFLNSESTLKKVDKISDKIARAIVAFSYESLKKELALAKKLGVTVVTLKDNTYPKNLKEIYDPPLCLYVKGALSSADTLALAIVGSRRASFYGLSCAEKFAYALAQYGITVVSGLARGVDTQAHAGALKAKGRTLAVLGSGLNSLYPPENAKLAEKIAESGAVVSEFPLNAEPLARNFPRRNRVISGLSLGTIVVEAAKNSGALITADFALEQGREVQFIQQELCEEIMRSGTSSLEYLQILKGKLELVAM
;
A
#
# COMPACT_ATOMS: atom_id res chain seq x y z
N MET A 1 -16.86 6.71 20.73
CA MET A 1 -16.12 6.42 19.49
C MET A 1 -16.93 5.41 18.70
N THR A 2 -17.09 5.62 17.40
CA THR A 2 -17.61 4.60 16.47
C THR A 2 -16.58 3.48 16.26
N GLU A 3 -16.95 2.38 15.60
CA GLU A 3 -16.01 1.33 15.18
C GLU A 3 -14.84 1.90 14.37
N GLN A 4 -15.15 2.74 13.38
CA GLN A 4 -14.16 3.36 12.52
C GLN A 4 -13.20 4.26 13.31
N GLU A 5 -13.73 5.14 14.17
CA GLU A 5 -12.94 6.01 15.03
C GLU A 5 -12.03 5.23 15.97
N ALA A 6 -12.53 4.13 16.55
CA ALA A 6 -11.75 3.28 17.43
C ALA A 6 -10.59 2.59 16.70
N LEU A 7 -10.78 2.13 15.45
CA LEU A 7 -9.69 1.57 14.64
C LEU A 7 -8.62 2.61 14.30
N ILE A 8 -9.02 3.84 13.99
CA ILE A 8 -8.08 4.95 13.73
C ILE A 8 -7.32 5.28 15.01
N ALA A 9 -8.01 5.36 16.15
CA ALA A 9 -7.40 5.56 17.46
C ALA A 9 -6.37 4.48 17.80
N LEU A 10 -6.69 3.21 17.54
CA LEU A 10 -5.74 2.09 17.74
C LEU A 10 -4.53 2.20 16.81
N ASN A 11 -4.71 2.62 15.55
CA ASN A 11 -3.59 2.83 14.62
C ASN A 11 -2.66 3.98 15.03
N LEU A 12 -3.17 4.96 15.78
CA LEU A 12 -2.36 6.05 16.35
C LEU A 12 -1.48 5.57 17.53
N ILE A 13 -1.81 4.43 18.14
CA ILE A 13 -1.01 3.85 19.20
C ILE A 13 0.12 3.02 18.57
N PRO A 14 1.40 3.34 18.86
CA PRO A 14 2.52 2.58 18.33
C PRO A 14 2.42 1.09 18.66
N ASP A 15 2.94 0.27 17.75
CA ASP A 15 3.02 -1.17 17.91
C ASP A 15 1.66 -1.90 17.95
N ILE A 16 0.54 -1.28 17.57
CA ILE A 16 -0.73 -2.01 17.34
C ILE A 16 -0.86 -2.35 15.84
N GLY A 17 -0.59 -3.61 15.50
CA GLY A 17 -0.82 -4.19 14.17
C GLY A 17 -2.03 -5.13 14.14
N SER A 18 -2.32 -5.75 13.00
CA SER A 18 -3.54 -6.55 12.82
C SER A 18 -3.63 -7.74 13.76
N ALA A 19 -2.50 -8.41 14.04
CA ALA A 19 -2.46 -9.55 14.96
C ALA A 19 -2.87 -9.17 16.38
N ARG A 20 -2.39 -8.02 16.88
CA ARG A 20 -2.79 -7.50 18.20
C ARG A 20 -4.23 -7.02 18.20
N LEU A 21 -4.68 -6.36 17.12
CA LEU A 21 -6.07 -5.98 16.97
C LEU A 21 -6.98 -7.22 17.02
N LYS A 22 -6.63 -8.30 16.32
CA LYS A 22 -7.39 -9.55 16.32
C LYS A 22 -7.54 -10.09 17.74
N ASN A 23 -6.45 -10.24 18.48
CA ASN A 23 -6.48 -10.71 19.87
C ASN A 23 -7.36 -9.81 20.76
N LEU A 24 -7.28 -8.49 20.60
CA LEU A 24 -8.11 -7.53 21.33
C LEU A 24 -9.61 -7.65 20.95
N LEU A 25 -9.92 -7.81 19.66
CA LEU A 25 -11.30 -7.98 19.20
C LEU A 25 -11.89 -9.32 19.65
N GLU A 26 -11.09 -10.39 19.69
CA GLU A 26 -11.52 -11.68 20.24
C GLU A 26 -11.83 -11.58 21.74
N ALA A 27 -11.04 -10.82 22.49
CA ALA A 27 -11.25 -10.63 23.93
C ALA A 27 -12.44 -9.71 24.27
N PHE A 28 -12.68 -8.66 23.48
CA PHE A 28 -13.62 -7.59 23.84
C PHE A 28 -14.80 -7.41 22.87
N GLY A 29 -14.80 -8.12 21.74
CA GLY A 29 -15.87 -8.18 20.75
C GLY A 29 -15.99 -7.01 19.77
N SER A 30 -15.47 -5.82 20.12
CA SER A 30 -15.64 -4.60 19.31
C SER A 30 -14.51 -3.60 19.58
N ALA A 31 -14.13 -2.79 18.59
CA ALA A 31 -13.01 -1.85 18.75
C ALA A 31 -13.27 -0.79 19.84
N PRO A 32 -14.47 -0.18 19.96
CA PRO A 32 -14.76 0.78 21.01
C PRO A 32 -14.66 0.20 22.43
N LYS A 33 -15.06 -1.07 22.63
CA LYS A 33 -15.00 -1.72 23.95
C LYS A 33 -13.56 -1.89 24.46
N ILE A 34 -12.56 -1.94 23.58
CA ILE A 34 -11.14 -2.03 23.98
C ILE A 34 -10.76 -0.84 24.89
N PHE A 35 -11.21 0.37 24.56
CA PHE A 35 -10.91 1.60 25.31
C PHE A 35 -11.69 1.72 26.64
N LEU A 36 -12.65 0.84 26.91
CA LEU A 36 -13.43 0.82 28.15
C LEU A 36 -12.83 -0.08 29.24
N ASN A 37 -11.73 -0.77 28.93
CA ASN A 37 -11.11 -1.75 29.82
C ASN A 37 -9.93 -1.16 30.60
N SER A 38 -9.68 -1.71 31.78
CA SER A 38 -8.52 -1.35 32.60
C SER A 38 -7.22 -1.90 32.03
N GLU A 39 -6.10 -1.27 32.41
CA GLU A 39 -4.76 -1.76 32.05
C GLU A 39 -4.56 -3.23 32.48
N SER A 40 -5.02 -3.60 33.68
CA SER A 40 -4.93 -4.96 34.21
C SER A 40 -5.70 -5.99 33.39
N THR A 41 -6.79 -5.59 32.74
CA THR A 41 -7.60 -6.47 31.87
C THR A 41 -6.95 -6.59 30.50
N LEU A 42 -6.49 -5.48 29.93
CA LEU A 42 -5.82 -5.45 28.63
C LEU A 42 -4.54 -6.30 28.59
N LYS A 43 -3.76 -6.31 29.69
CA LYS A 43 -2.55 -7.13 29.83
C LYS A 43 -2.78 -8.64 29.75
N LYS A 44 -4.01 -9.11 30.00
CA LYS A 44 -4.35 -10.54 29.91
C LYS A 44 -4.50 -11.01 28.47
N VAL A 45 -4.61 -10.08 27.51
CA VAL A 45 -4.72 -10.38 26.09
C VAL A 45 -3.35 -10.73 25.52
N ASP A 46 -3.28 -11.81 24.74
CA ASP A 46 -2.05 -12.26 24.11
C ASP A 46 -1.36 -11.15 23.29
N LYS A 47 -0.03 -11.07 23.40
CA LYS A 47 0.85 -10.08 22.73
C LYS A 47 0.58 -8.61 23.07
N ILE A 48 -0.22 -8.31 24.09
CA ILE A 48 -0.41 -6.96 24.62
C ILE A 48 0.56 -6.72 25.78
N SER A 49 1.57 -5.90 25.53
CA SER A 49 2.54 -5.53 26.57
C SER A 49 1.99 -4.47 27.51
N ASP A 50 2.63 -4.35 28.67
CA ASP A 50 2.45 -3.26 29.62
C ASP A 50 2.42 -1.87 28.99
N LYS A 51 3.35 -1.61 28.06
CA LYS A 51 3.44 -0.35 27.34
C LYS A 51 2.19 -0.09 26.48
N ILE A 52 1.71 -1.12 25.78
CA ILE A 52 0.54 -1.01 24.89
C ILE A 52 -0.74 -0.82 25.73
N ALA A 53 -0.92 -1.62 26.78
CA ALA A 53 -2.08 -1.50 27.66
C ALA A 53 -2.20 -0.10 28.28
N ARG A 54 -1.08 0.46 28.77
CA ARG A 54 -1.04 1.85 29.25
C ARG A 54 -1.38 2.85 28.16
N ALA A 55 -0.84 2.68 26.95
CA ALA A 55 -1.10 3.59 25.85
C ALA A 55 -2.57 3.58 25.41
N ILE A 56 -3.26 2.43 25.46
CA ILE A 56 -4.69 2.31 25.19
C ILE A 56 -5.50 3.07 26.24
N VAL A 57 -5.25 2.82 27.54
CA VAL A 57 -5.99 3.47 28.63
C VAL A 57 -5.74 4.98 28.67
N ALA A 58 -4.51 5.41 28.40
CA ALA A 58 -4.13 6.82 28.36
C ALA A 58 -4.51 7.52 27.05
N PHE A 59 -5.08 6.80 26.08
CA PHE A 59 -5.41 7.38 24.79
C PHE A 59 -6.49 8.46 24.92
N SER A 60 -6.19 9.66 24.46
CA SER A 60 -7.13 10.78 24.50
C SER A 60 -7.95 10.87 23.22
N TYR A 61 -9.26 11.02 23.37
CA TYR A 61 -10.16 11.32 22.26
C TYR A 61 -9.78 12.62 21.53
N GLU A 62 -9.12 13.55 22.22
CA GLU A 62 -8.62 14.78 21.61
C GLU A 62 -7.51 14.52 20.57
N SER A 63 -6.65 13.52 20.79
CA SER A 63 -5.63 13.11 19.82
C SER A 63 -6.25 12.59 18.53
N LEU A 64 -7.30 11.79 18.64
CA LEU A 64 -8.08 11.32 17.48
C LEU A 64 -8.73 12.48 16.72
N LYS A 65 -9.36 13.42 17.44
CA LYS A 65 -9.96 14.62 16.81
C LYS A 65 -8.93 15.43 16.02
N LYS A 66 -7.74 15.64 16.59
CA LYS A 66 -6.64 16.36 15.91
C LYS A 66 -6.20 15.66 14.64
N GLU A 67 -6.06 14.33 14.69
CA GLU A 67 -5.69 13.54 13.51
C GLU A 67 -6.76 13.64 12.41
N LEU A 68 -8.04 13.45 12.74
CA LEU A 68 -9.14 13.53 11.77
C LEU A 68 -9.32 14.95 11.21
N ALA A 69 -9.14 15.98 12.04
CA ALA A 69 -9.16 17.37 11.60
C ALA A 69 -8.02 17.68 10.63
N LEU A 70 -6.81 17.15 10.90
CA LEU A 70 -5.67 17.28 9.99
C LEU A 70 -5.92 16.51 8.68
N ALA A 71 -6.48 15.30 8.75
CA ALA A 71 -6.85 14.52 7.56
C ALA A 71 -7.77 15.33 6.66
N LYS A 72 -8.85 15.87 7.24
CA LYS A 72 -9.81 16.73 6.54
C LYS A 72 -9.14 17.96 5.94
N LYS A 73 -8.27 18.65 6.69
CA LYS A 73 -7.53 19.82 6.21
C LYS A 73 -6.64 19.52 5.00
N LEU A 74 -6.04 18.32 4.95
CA LEU A 74 -5.14 17.89 3.88
C LEU A 74 -5.86 17.23 2.69
N GLY A 75 -7.19 17.14 2.72
CA GLY A 75 -7.98 16.43 1.72
C GLY A 75 -7.75 14.92 1.74
N VAL A 76 -7.48 14.36 2.92
CA VAL A 76 -7.22 12.94 3.14
C VAL A 76 -8.45 12.29 3.74
N THR A 77 -8.87 11.17 3.16
CA THR A 77 -9.87 10.28 3.73
C THR A 77 -9.19 9.15 4.49
N VAL A 78 -9.72 8.75 5.63
CA VAL A 78 -9.24 7.57 6.37
C VAL A 78 -10.22 6.43 6.17
N VAL A 79 -9.74 5.31 5.65
CA VAL A 79 -10.52 4.10 5.35
C VAL A 79 -10.04 2.98 6.27
N THR A 80 -10.96 2.22 6.87
CA THR A 80 -10.67 1.17 7.86
C THR A 80 -11.12 -0.19 7.36
N LEU A 81 -10.67 -1.27 8.02
CA LEU A 81 -11.06 -2.66 7.67
C LEU A 81 -12.59 -2.93 7.66
N LYS A 82 -13.37 -2.04 8.29
CA LYS A 82 -14.83 -2.11 8.35
C LYS A 82 -15.52 -1.38 7.20
N ASP A 83 -14.80 -0.54 6.46
CA ASP A 83 -15.36 0.24 5.37
C ASP A 83 -15.40 -0.59 4.07
N ASN A 84 -16.49 -0.46 3.31
CA ASN A 84 -16.66 -1.15 2.02
C ASN A 84 -15.66 -0.67 0.95
N THR A 85 -15.11 0.52 1.13
CA THR A 85 -14.08 1.09 0.24
C THR A 85 -12.67 0.58 0.55
N TYR A 86 -12.49 -0.20 1.62
CA TYR A 86 -11.19 -0.81 1.92
C TYR A 86 -10.85 -1.85 0.84
N PRO A 87 -9.63 -1.81 0.24
CA PRO A 87 -9.29 -2.70 -0.88
C PRO A 87 -9.39 -4.17 -0.50
N LYS A 88 -10.15 -4.95 -1.29
CA LYS A 88 -10.41 -6.37 -1.01
C LYS A 88 -9.13 -7.20 -0.97
N ASN A 89 -8.28 -7.09 -1.99
CA ASN A 89 -6.98 -7.79 -2.07
C ASN A 89 -6.12 -7.54 -0.83
N LEU A 90 -6.10 -6.29 -0.34
CA LEU A 90 -5.31 -5.93 0.82
C LEU A 90 -5.91 -6.47 2.12
N LYS A 91 -7.23 -6.59 2.21
CA LYS A 91 -7.91 -7.15 3.38
C LYS A 91 -7.60 -8.63 3.60
N GLU A 92 -7.21 -9.35 2.55
CA GLU A 92 -6.94 -10.79 2.56
C GLU A 92 -5.52 -11.16 2.99
N ILE A 93 -4.59 -10.20 3.05
CA ILE A 93 -3.22 -10.50 3.47
C ILE A 93 -3.17 -10.88 4.95
N TYR A 94 -2.10 -11.55 5.37
CA TYR A 94 -1.93 -11.98 6.77
C TYR A 94 -1.94 -10.83 7.78
N ASP A 95 -1.33 -9.69 7.45
CA ASP A 95 -1.26 -8.49 8.30
C ASP A 95 -1.83 -7.24 7.60
N PRO A 96 -3.16 -7.11 7.43
CA PRO A 96 -3.74 -5.98 6.73
C PRO A 96 -3.71 -4.73 7.61
N PRO A 97 -3.38 -3.53 7.07
CA PRO A 97 -3.44 -2.28 7.82
C PRO A 97 -4.80 -2.03 8.48
N LEU A 98 -4.82 -1.61 9.74
CA LEU A 98 -6.04 -1.25 10.46
C LEU A 98 -6.83 -0.16 9.75
N CYS A 99 -6.09 0.83 9.25
CA CYS A 99 -6.60 1.89 8.41
C CYS A 99 -5.59 2.31 7.34
N LEU A 100 -6.10 2.93 6.29
CA LEU A 100 -5.35 3.60 5.24
C LEU A 100 -5.75 5.07 5.23
N TYR A 101 -4.77 5.95 5.28
CA TYR A 101 -4.90 7.35 4.92
C TYR A 101 -4.78 7.45 3.41
N VAL A 102 -5.75 8.08 2.75
CA VAL A 102 -5.92 8.11 1.30
C VAL A 102 -6.04 9.56 0.82
N LYS A 103 -5.12 10.00 -0.04
CA LYS A 103 -5.24 11.24 -0.81
C LYS A 103 -5.54 10.90 -2.27
N GLY A 104 -6.61 11.47 -2.83
CA GLY A 104 -7.23 10.97 -4.06
C GLY A 104 -8.40 10.06 -3.72
N ALA A 105 -8.63 9.02 -4.52
CA ALA A 105 -9.72 8.08 -4.29
C ALA A 105 -9.30 6.63 -4.58
N LEU A 106 -9.77 5.69 -3.75
CA LEU A 106 -9.75 4.26 -4.07
C LEU A 106 -11.02 3.90 -4.86
N SER A 107 -10.95 2.89 -5.72
CA SER A 107 -12.06 2.47 -6.58
C SER A 107 -12.11 0.95 -6.74
N SER A 108 -13.24 0.43 -7.24
CA SER A 108 -13.37 -0.99 -7.57
C SER A 108 -12.41 -1.46 -8.66
N ALA A 109 -11.96 -0.56 -9.55
CA ALA A 109 -10.96 -0.88 -10.58
C ALA A 109 -9.61 -1.31 -9.96
N ASP A 110 -9.32 -0.89 -8.74
CA ASP A 110 -8.07 -1.25 -8.03
C ASP A 110 -8.03 -2.72 -7.58
N THR A 111 -9.12 -3.47 -7.78
CA THR A 111 -9.09 -4.94 -7.62
C THR A 111 -8.24 -5.60 -8.70
N LEU A 112 -8.19 -5.03 -9.90
CA LEU A 112 -7.32 -5.44 -11.00
C LEU A 112 -6.06 -4.56 -11.00
N ALA A 113 -5.13 -4.89 -10.11
CA ALA A 113 -3.91 -4.12 -9.91
C ALA A 113 -2.66 -4.99 -9.97
N LEU A 114 -1.57 -4.45 -10.52
CA LEU A 114 -0.24 -5.07 -10.51
C LEU A 114 0.78 -4.13 -9.89
N ALA A 115 1.64 -4.67 -9.03
CA ALA A 115 2.75 -3.93 -8.47
C ALA A 115 3.92 -3.89 -9.46
N ILE A 116 4.55 -2.74 -9.62
CA ILE A 116 5.84 -2.62 -10.32
C ILE A 116 6.86 -2.03 -9.35
N VAL A 117 7.92 -2.78 -9.07
CA VAL A 117 8.97 -2.41 -8.11
C VAL A 117 10.36 -2.63 -8.68
N GLY A 118 11.35 -1.92 -8.14
CA GLY A 118 12.72 -2.13 -8.54
C GLY A 118 13.73 -1.19 -7.88
N SER A 119 14.90 -1.11 -8.49
CA SER A 119 16.04 -0.37 -7.98
C SER A 119 15.78 1.14 -7.94
N ARG A 120 16.21 1.77 -6.85
CA ARG A 120 16.24 3.23 -6.72
C ARG A 120 17.29 3.90 -7.62
N ARG A 121 18.26 3.12 -8.07
CA ARG A 121 19.35 3.51 -8.98
C ARG A 121 19.37 2.54 -10.16
N ALA A 122 18.21 2.39 -10.81
CA ALA A 122 18.09 1.50 -11.96
C ALA A 122 18.87 2.06 -13.16
N SER A 123 19.28 1.16 -14.04
CA SER A 123 19.84 1.50 -15.34
C SER A 123 18.85 2.30 -16.19
N PHE A 124 19.34 3.06 -17.18
CA PHE A 124 18.46 3.73 -18.17
C PHE A 124 17.48 2.74 -18.81
N TYR A 125 17.96 1.53 -19.06
CA TYR A 125 17.18 0.42 -19.55
C TYR A 125 16.02 0.04 -18.61
N GLY A 126 16.32 -0.22 -17.34
CA GLY A 126 15.33 -0.57 -16.32
C GLY A 126 14.30 0.54 -16.11
N LEU A 127 14.74 1.81 -16.14
CA LEU A 127 13.84 2.97 -16.06
C LEU A 127 12.87 3.01 -17.25
N SER A 128 13.37 2.85 -18.48
CA SER A 128 12.53 2.86 -19.68
C SER A 128 11.55 1.68 -19.71
N CYS A 129 12.00 0.51 -19.25
CA CYS A 129 11.15 -0.66 -19.18
C CYS A 129 10.02 -0.49 -18.15
N ALA A 130 10.32 0.05 -16.97
CA ALA A 130 9.29 0.36 -15.96
C ALA A 130 8.21 1.31 -16.49
N GLU A 131 8.61 2.40 -17.17
CA GLU A 131 7.67 3.35 -17.77
C GLU A 131 6.79 2.68 -18.84
N LYS A 132 7.41 1.96 -19.80
CA LYS A 132 6.68 1.34 -20.91
C LYS A 132 5.75 0.22 -20.46
N PHE A 133 6.19 -0.59 -19.51
CA PHE A 133 5.37 -1.67 -18.96
C PHE A 133 4.15 -1.10 -18.22
N ALA A 134 4.37 -0.09 -17.37
CA ALA A 134 3.29 0.58 -16.66
C ALA A 134 2.31 1.29 -17.61
N TYR A 135 2.83 1.94 -18.67
CA TYR A 135 2.01 2.54 -19.72
C TYR A 135 1.13 1.50 -20.39
N ALA A 136 1.71 0.36 -20.79
CA ALA A 136 0.96 -0.73 -21.40
C ALA A 136 -0.13 -1.24 -20.47
N LEU A 137 0.19 -1.64 -19.23
CA LEU A 137 -0.81 -2.10 -18.25
C LEU A 137 -1.98 -1.10 -18.08
N ALA A 138 -1.64 0.17 -17.93
CA ALA A 138 -2.62 1.24 -17.76
C ALA A 138 -3.55 1.40 -18.97
N GLN A 139 -3.08 1.19 -20.21
CA GLN A 139 -3.92 1.20 -21.41
C GLN A 139 -4.98 0.08 -21.40
N TYR A 140 -4.73 -1.03 -20.71
CA TYR A 140 -5.69 -2.12 -20.53
C TYR A 140 -6.55 -1.98 -19.27
N GLY A 141 -6.50 -0.83 -18.61
CA GLY A 141 -7.29 -0.55 -17.41
C GLY A 141 -6.78 -1.23 -16.15
N ILE A 142 -5.55 -1.78 -16.16
CA ILE A 142 -4.91 -2.35 -14.97
C ILE A 142 -4.32 -1.22 -14.13
N THR A 143 -4.67 -1.16 -12.84
CA THR A 143 -4.09 -0.20 -11.91
C THR A 143 -2.63 -0.57 -11.62
N VAL A 144 -1.72 0.40 -11.75
CA VAL A 144 -0.31 0.21 -11.38
C VAL A 144 -0.09 0.61 -9.93
N VAL A 145 0.42 -0.30 -9.10
CA VAL A 145 0.77 -0.01 -7.69
C VAL A 145 2.28 0.08 -7.55
N SER A 146 2.77 1.10 -6.85
CA SER A 146 4.19 1.20 -6.54
C SER A 146 4.44 2.06 -5.30
N GLY A 147 5.71 2.22 -4.94
CA GLY A 147 6.13 2.82 -3.68
C GLY A 147 6.49 4.29 -3.71
N LEU A 148 6.33 4.98 -4.85
CA LEU A 148 6.82 6.34 -5.04
C LEU A 148 8.32 6.54 -4.72
N ALA A 149 9.13 5.47 -4.66
CA ALA A 149 10.56 5.61 -4.48
C ALA A 149 11.20 6.24 -5.74
N ARG A 150 12.45 6.69 -5.63
CA ARG A 150 13.25 7.05 -6.82
C ARG A 150 13.38 5.83 -7.74
N GLY A 151 13.71 6.08 -9.01
CA GLY A 151 14.03 5.02 -9.96
C GLY A 151 12.79 4.35 -10.52
N VAL A 152 12.74 3.00 -10.43
CA VAL A 152 11.67 2.19 -11.04
C VAL A 152 10.27 2.63 -10.61
N ASP A 153 10.03 2.85 -9.32
CA ASP A 153 8.72 3.25 -8.81
C ASP A 153 8.24 4.59 -9.43
N THR A 154 9.11 5.60 -9.49
CA THR A 154 8.84 6.88 -10.17
C THR A 154 8.43 6.66 -11.62
N GLN A 155 9.15 5.80 -12.35
CA GLN A 155 8.89 5.57 -13.78
C GLN A 155 7.63 4.75 -14.02
N ALA A 156 7.33 3.79 -13.14
CA ALA A 156 6.07 3.04 -13.20
C ALA A 156 4.87 3.98 -13.06
N HIS A 157 4.88 4.87 -12.07
CA HIS A 157 3.82 5.87 -11.92
C HIS A 157 3.74 6.82 -13.14
N ALA A 158 4.90 7.30 -13.62
CA ALA A 158 4.94 8.19 -14.79
C ALA A 158 4.36 7.53 -16.05
N GLY A 159 4.69 6.25 -16.29
CA GLY A 159 4.16 5.47 -17.40
C GLY A 159 2.64 5.31 -17.33
N ALA A 160 2.11 4.92 -16.17
CA ALA A 160 0.68 4.79 -15.96
C ALA A 160 -0.09 6.11 -16.19
N LEU A 161 0.45 7.22 -15.67
CA LEU A 161 -0.13 8.56 -15.87
C LEU A 161 -0.05 9.03 -17.33
N LYS A 162 1.04 8.71 -18.05
CA LYS A 162 1.19 9.02 -19.47
C LYS A 162 0.16 8.29 -20.33
N ALA A 163 -0.25 7.09 -19.92
CA ALA A 163 -1.37 6.36 -20.51
C ALA A 163 -2.74 6.93 -20.12
N LYS A 164 -2.80 7.99 -19.29
CA LYS A 164 -4.02 8.50 -18.64
C LYS A 164 -4.77 7.41 -17.86
N GLY A 165 -4.03 6.39 -17.41
CA GLY A 165 -4.59 5.32 -16.60
C GLY A 165 -4.42 5.59 -15.11
N ARG A 166 -4.64 4.53 -14.33
CA ARG A 166 -4.76 4.61 -12.88
C ARG A 166 -3.51 4.08 -12.19
N THR A 167 -3.10 4.75 -11.11
CA THR A 167 -1.96 4.30 -10.30
C THR A 167 -2.11 4.62 -8.82
N LEU A 168 -1.60 3.74 -7.95
CA LEU A 168 -1.61 3.89 -6.51
C LEU A 168 -0.19 3.95 -5.96
N ALA A 169 0.14 5.04 -5.26
CA ALA A 169 1.42 5.19 -4.56
C ALA A 169 1.27 4.83 -3.09
N VAL A 170 2.08 3.93 -2.57
CA VAL A 170 2.05 3.53 -1.16
C VAL A 170 3.26 4.13 -0.43
N LEU A 171 3.05 4.90 0.64
CA LEU A 171 4.12 5.60 1.36
C LEU A 171 4.63 4.84 2.59
N GLY A 172 5.95 4.89 2.80
CA GLY A 172 6.60 4.44 4.05
C GLY A 172 6.60 5.52 5.15
N SER A 173 5.73 6.52 5.04
CA SER A 173 5.62 7.69 5.91
C SER A 173 4.18 8.17 5.91
N GLY A 174 3.86 9.12 6.78
CA GLY A 174 2.58 9.81 6.76
C GLY A 174 2.43 10.68 5.51
N LEU A 175 1.19 10.94 5.09
CA LEU A 175 0.91 11.76 3.90
C LEU A 175 1.36 13.23 4.04
N ASN A 176 1.57 13.72 5.27
CA ASN A 176 2.13 15.05 5.54
C ASN A 176 3.67 15.06 5.58
N SER A 177 4.30 13.89 5.54
CA SER A 177 5.76 13.70 5.55
C SER A 177 6.19 12.90 4.32
N LEU A 178 5.77 13.35 3.14
CA LEU A 178 6.01 12.66 1.87
C LEU A 178 7.51 12.49 1.59
N TYR A 179 7.89 11.26 1.24
CA TYR A 179 9.27 10.93 0.88
C TYR A 179 9.30 10.02 -0.36
N PRO A 180 10.19 10.28 -1.34
CA PRO A 180 11.19 11.36 -1.36
C PRO A 180 10.56 12.71 -1.79
N PRO A 181 11.04 13.86 -1.27
CA PRO A 181 10.39 15.16 -1.47
C PRO A 181 10.33 15.61 -2.95
N GLU A 182 11.29 15.21 -3.78
CA GLU A 182 11.29 15.51 -5.21
C GLU A 182 10.11 14.88 -5.98
N ASN A 183 9.50 13.83 -5.42
CA ASN A 183 8.33 13.18 -6.02
C ASN A 183 7.00 13.83 -5.59
N ALA A 184 7.00 14.97 -4.88
CA ALA A 184 5.78 15.64 -4.43
C ALA A 184 4.82 15.98 -5.59
N LYS A 185 5.32 16.57 -6.68
CA LYS A 185 4.51 16.87 -7.87
C LYS A 185 3.96 15.62 -8.55
N LEU A 186 4.69 14.51 -8.50
CA LEU A 186 4.23 13.24 -9.03
C LEU A 186 3.08 12.70 -8.17
N ALA A 187 3.22 12.76 -6.84
CA ALA A 187 2.18 12.33 -5.91
C ALA A 187 0.88 13.12 -6.07
N GLU A 188 0.95 14.42 -6.34
CA GLU A 188 -0.22 15.25 -6.68
C GLU A 188 -0.95 14.71 -7.92
N LYS A 189 -0.22 14.47 -9.02
CA LYS A 189 -0.78 13.88 -10.25
C LYS A 189 -1.35 12.47 -10.04
N ILE A 190 -0.73 11.68 -9.17
CA ILE A 190 -1.24 10.36 -8.80
C ILE A 190 -2.58 10.49 -8.07
N ALA A 191 -2.70 11.43 -7.12
CA ALA A 191 -3.93 11.65 -6.39
C ALA A 191 -5.10 12.14 -7.27
N GLU A 192 -4.83 12.73 -8.44
CA GLU A 192 -5.85 13.15 -9.41
C GLU A 192 -6.48 11.98 -10.19
N SER A 193 -5.73 10.89 -10.42
CA SER A 193 -6.17 9.74 -11.26
C SER A 193 -6.35 8.44 -10.47
N GLY A 194 -5.75 8.36 -9.29
CA GLY A 194 -5.73 7.22 -8.38
C GLY A 194 -5.64 7.69 -6.95
N ALA A 195 -4.67 7.17 -6.20
CA ALA A 195 -4.46 7.60 -4.82
C ALA A 195 -3.02 7.48 -4.35
N VAL A 196 -2.66 8.34 -3.41
CA VAL A 196 -1.48 8.18 -2.56
C VAL A 196 -1.98 7.69 -1.20
N VAL A 197 -1.48 6.55 -0.76
CA VAL A 197 -1.96 5.86 0.43
C VAL A 197 -0.85 5.63 1.45
N SER A 198 -1.21 5.61 2.73
CA SER A 198 -0.30 5.26 3.83
C SER A 198 -1.03 4.53 4.95
N GLU A 199 -0.40 3.55 5.58
CA GLU A 199 -0.89 2.96 6.83
C GLU A 199 -0.49 3.79 8.07
N PHE A 200 0.41 4.76 7.90
CA PHE A 200 0.97 5.54 9.01
C PHE A 200 0.16 6.80 9.27
N PRO A 201 0.08 7.27 10.53
CA PRO A 201 -0.49 8.58 10.87
C PRO A 201 0.09 9.71 10.02
N LEU A 202 -0.67 10.78 9.80
CA LEU A 202 -0.39 11.82 8.82
C LEU A 202 1.00 12.43 8.96
N ASN A 203 1.48 12.61 10.19
CA ASN A 203 2.78 13.21 10.50
C ASN A 203 3.89 12.18 10.77
N ALA A 204 3.69 10.90 10.42
CA ALA A 204 4.70 9.88 10.65
C ALA A 204 5.92 10.11 9.75
N GLU A 205 7.09 10.23 10.37
CA GLU A 205 8.35 10.43 9.66
C GLU A 205 8.74 9.24 8.77
N PRO A 206 9.49 9.48 7.67
CA PRO A 206 9.99 8.44 6.75
C PRO A 206 11.15 7.64 7.35
N LEU A 207 10.87 6.88 8.41
CA LEU A 207 11.87 6.05 9.09
C LEU A 207 12.26 4.85 8.22
N ALA A 208 13.56 4.50 8.20
CA ALA A 208 14.09 3.40 7.39
C ALA A 208 13.32 2.08 7.58
N ARG A 209 12.91 1.77 8.81
CA ARG A 209 12.13 0.57 9.17
C ARG A 209 10.72 0.52 8.57
N ASN A 210 10.16 1.67 8.18
CA ASN A 210 8.81 1.75 7.63
C ASN A 210 8.76 1.29 6.17
N PHE A 211 9.86 1.44 5.41
CA PHE A 211 9.86 1.09 3.98
C PHE A 211 9.69 -0.41 3.73
N PRO A 212 10.43 -1.32 4.41
CA PRO A 212 10.16 -2.75 4.30
C PRO A 212 8.73 -3.10 4.75
N ARG A 213 8.28 -2.55 5.89
CA ARG A 213 6.92 -2.80 6.39
C ARG A 213 5.84 -2.39 5.40
N ARG A 214 6.00 -1.26 4.71
CA ARG A 214 5.03 -0.81 3.71
C ARG A 214 4.99 -1.72 2.47
N ASN A 215 6.05 -2.44 2.14
CA ASN A 215 6.07 -3.26 0.93
C ASN A 215 4.99 -4.35 0.93
N ARG A 216 4.59 -4.88 2.10
CA ARG A 216 3.45 -5.81 2.18
C ARG A 216 2.12 -5.18 1.75
N VAL A 217 1.98 -3.86 1.82
CA VAL A 217 0.80 -3.14 1.32
C VAL A 217 0.85 -3.01 -0.20
N ILE A 218 2.03 -2.82 -0.80
CA ILE A 218 2.17 -2.75 -2.26
C ILE A 218 1.76 -4.08 -2.91
N SER A 219 2.36 -5.17 -2.45
CA SER A 219 2.00 -6.50 -2.92
C SER A 219 0.56 -6.84 -2.55
N GLY A 220 0.10 -6.47 -1.36
CA GLY A 220 -1.24 -6.77 -0.87
C GLY A 220 -2.36 -6.06 -1.63
N LEU A 221 -2.11 -4.87 -2.17
CA LEU A 221 -3.05 -4.19 -3.06
C LEU A 221 -3.13 -4.84 -4.45
N SER A 222 -2.17 -5.69 -4.81
CA SER A 222 -1.96 -6.18 -6.17
C SER A 222 -2.27 -7.68 -6.30
N LEU A 223 -2.59 -8.12 -7.51
CA LEU A 223 -2.75 -9.54 -7.84
C LEU A 223 -1.40 -10.22 -8.12
N GLY A 224 -0.40 -9.43 -8.50
CA GLY A 224 0.97 -9.88 -8.73
C GLY A 224 1.97 -8.73 -8.68
N THR A 225 3.25 -9.06 -8.61
CA THR A 225 4.37 -8.11 -8.52
C THR A 225 5.38 -8.33 -9.63
N ILE A 226 5.72 -7.25 -10.31
CA ILE A 226 6.70 -7.20 -11.39
C ILE A 226 7.95 -6.52 -10.87
N VAL A 227 9.06 -7.24 -10.90
CA VAL A 227 10.37 -6.77 -10.46
C VAL A 227 11.20 -6.42 -11.70
N VAL A 228 11.45 -5.13 -11.92
CA VAL A 228 12.13 -4.64 -13.13
C VAL A 228 13.64 -4.79 -13.04
N GLU A 229 14.23 -4.32 -11.95
CA GLU A 229 15.66 -4.40 -11.71
C GLU A 229 15.88 -4.45 -10.19
N ALA A 230 16.64 -5.42 -9.70
CA ALA A 230 16.85 -5.60 -8.27
C ALA A 230 18.28 -6.04 -7.99
N ALA A 231 18.98 -5.25 -7.18
CA ALA A 231 20.24 -5.70 -6.58
C ALA A 231 19.98 -6.74 -5.49
N LYS A 232 20.99 -7.54 -5.16
CA LYS A 232 20.96 -8.44 -4.00
C LYS A 232 20.61 -7.65 -2.74
N ASN A 233 19.68 -8.17 -1.93
CA ASN A 233 19.15 -7.52 -0.72
C ASN A 233 18.44 -6.17 -0.95
N SER A 234 17.94 -5.91 -2.16
CA SER A 234 17.17 -4.69 -2.43
C SER A 234 15.75 -4.76 -1.88
N GLY A 235 15.16 -3.59 -1.59
CA GLY A 235 13.76 -3.50 -1.14
C GLY A 235 12.73 -4.02 -2.14
N ALA A 236 13.08 -4.12 -3.43
CA ALA A 236 12.24 -4.75 -4.44
C ALA A 236 12.08 -6.25 -4.19
N LEU A 237 13.16 -6.95 -3.79
CA LEU A 237 13.11 -8.37 -3.43
C LEU A 237 12.25 -8.60 -2.19
N ILE A 238 12.33 -7.71 -1.19
CA ILE A 238 11.45 -7.78 -0.02
C ILE A 238 9.96 -7.72 -0.44
N THR A 239 9.63 -6.91 -1.45
CA THR A 239 8.25 -6.84 -1.97
C THR A 239 7.85 -8.12 -2.69
N ALA A 240 8.77 -8.71 -3.46
CA ALA A 240 8.56 -10.01 -4.09
C ALA A 240 8.34 -11.12 -3.06
N ASP A 241 9.13 -11.15 -1.98
CA ASP A 241 8.96 -12.11 -0.90
C ASP A 241 7.57 -11.97 -0.26
N PHE A 242 7.14 -10.74 0.05
CA PHE A 242 5.78 -10.51 0.56
C PHE A 242 4.69 -10.93 -0.42
N ALA A 243 4.87 -10.72 -1.73
CA ALA A 243 3.92 -11.15 -2.73
C ALA A 243 3.77 -12.69 -2.72
N LEU A 244 4.87 -13.44 -2.68
CA LEU A 244 4.86 -14.91 -2.59
C LEU A 244 4.21 -15.39 -1.29
N GLU A 245 4.54 -14.79 -0.15
CA GLU A 245 3.92 -15.10 1.15
C GLU A 245 2.40 -14.85 1.15
N GLN A 246 1.93 -13.89 0.35
CA GLN A 246 0.52 -13.54 0.19
C GLN A 246 -0.18 -14.38 -0.89
N GLY A 247 0.51 -15.36 -1.49
CA GLY A 247 -0.04 -16.19 -2.58
C GLY A 247 -0.23 -15.42 -3.88
N ARG A 248 0.51 -14.33 -4.10
CA ARG A 248 0.48 -13.50 -5.31
C ARG A 248 1.61 -13.90 -6.26
N GLU A 249 1.39 -13.74 -7.57
CA GLU A 249 2.43 -14.05 -8.57
C GLU A 249 3.58 -13.03 -8.52
N VAL A 250 4.80 -13.50 -8.79
CA VAL A 250 5.98 -12.65 -8.95
C VAL A 250 6.64 -12.92 -10.29
N GLN A 251 6.89 -11.86 -11.05
CA GLN A 251 7.58 -11.92 -12.33
C GLN A 251 8.79 -10.98 -12.31
N PHE A 252 9.96 -11.51 -12.67
CA PHE A 252 11.13 -10.68 -12.96
C PHE A 252 11.13 -10.34 -14.44
N ILE A 253 11.32 -9.06 -14.78
CA ILE A 253 11.41 -8.70 -16.19
C ILE A 253 12.77 -9.16 -16.73
N GLN A 254 12.73 -10.04 -17.73
CA GLN A 254 13.90 -10.44 -18.50
C GLN A 254 14.26 -9.34 -19.50
N GLN A 255 15.56 -9.22 -19.80
CA GLN A 255 16.04 -8.18 -20.72
C GLN A 255 15.34 -8.30 -22.07
N GLU A 256 15.24 -9.49 -22.63
CA GLU A 256 14.61 -9.77 -23.93
C GLU A 256 13.16 -9.30 -23.98
N LEU A 257 12.39 -9.50 -22.89
CA LEU A 257 11.00 -9.05 -22.79
C LEU A 257 10.88 -7.52 -22.77
N CYS A 258 11.75 -6.84 -22.03
CA CYS A 258 11.82 -5.39 -22.10
C CYS A 258 12.15 -4.91 -23.54
N GLU A 259 13.10 -5.55 -24.24
CA GLU A 259 13.46 -5.17 -25.62
C GLU A 259 12.30 -5.34 -26.59
N GLU A 260 11.55 -6.42 -26.47
CA GLU A 260 10.37 -6.70 -27.28
C GLU A 260 9.28 -5.65 -27.06
N ILE A 261 8.98 -5.29 -25.80
CA ILE A 261 8.05 -4.20 -25.46
C ILE A 261 8.55 -2.86 -26.02
N MET A 262 9.86 -2.64 -26.01
CA MET A 262 10.46 -1.43 -26.57
C MET A 262 10.39 -1.37 -28.10
N ARG A 263 10.51 -2.50 -28.80
CA ARG A 263 10.46 -2.61 -30.27
C ARG A 263 9.04 -2.63 -30.82
N SER A 264 8.13 -3.34 -30.16
CA SER A 264 6.76 -3.63 -30.64
C SER A 264 5.81 -2.44 -30.57
N GLY A 265 6.22 -1.32 -29.98
CA GLY A 265 5.45 -0.08 -30.01
C GLY A 265 3.99 -0.27 -29.61
N THR A 266 3.74 -0.89 -28.44
CA THR A 266 2.41 -1.11 -27.81
C THR A 266 1.62 -2.39 -28.15
N SER A 267 2.18 -3.41 -28.79
CA SER A 267 1.44 -4.68 -29.04
C SER A 267 1.80 -5.82 -28.07
N SER A 268 1.70 -5.57 -26.76
CA SER A 268 1.79 -6.59 -25.70
C SER A 268 0.52 -7.47 -25.59
N LEU A 269 -0.14 -7.77 -26.70
CA LEU A 269 -1.43 -8.47 -26.75
C LEU A 269 -1.31 -9.94 -26.32
N GLU A 270 -0.27 -10.65 -26.76
CA GLU A 270 -0.07 -12.07 -26.41
C GLU A 270 0.32 -12.26 -24.94
N TYR A 271 1.20 -11.40 -24.39
CA TYR A 271 1.61 -11.51 -22.99
C TYR A 271 0.52 -11.06 -22.01
N LEU A 272 -0.27 -10.04 -22.38
CA LEU A 272 -1.44 -9.65 -21.60
C LEU A 272 -2.59 -10.63 -21.74
N GLN A 273 -2.71 -11.40 -22.83
CA GLN A 273 -3.63 -12.54 -22.90
C GLN A 273 -3.19 -13.69 -21.98
N ILE A 274 -1.89 -13.94 -21.83
CA ILE A 274 -1.37 -14.91 -20.86
C ILE A 274 -1.63 -14.42 -19.41
N LEU A 275 -1.36 -13.14 -19.11
CA LEU A 275 -1.68 -12.57 -17.80
C LEU A 275 -3.19 -12.49 -17.55
N LYS A 276 -4.00 -12.10 -18.53
CA LYS A 276 -5.46 -12.03 -18.43
C LYS A 276 -6.07 -13.42 -18.26
N GLY A 277 -5.60 -14.43 -19.00
CA GLY A 277 -6.03 -15.82 -18.81
C GLY A 277 -5.70 -16.34 -17.42
N LYS A 278 -4.53 -16.00 -16.87
CA LYS A 278 -4.17 -16.35 -15.49
C LYS A 278 -4.95 -15.55 -14.44
N LEU A 279 -5.23 -14.27 -14.67
CA LEU A 279 -5.97 -13.40 -13.75
C LEU A 279 -7.49 -13.71 -13.74
N GLU A 280 -8.08 -14.08 -14.89
CA GLU A 280 -9.47 -14.55 -14.97
C GLU A 280 -9.67 -15.91 -14.27
N LEU A 281 -8.65 -16.78 -14.26
CA LEU A 281 -8.64 -18.04 -13.52
C LEU A 281 -8.54 -17.87 -11.99
N VAL A 282 -8.06 -16.71 -11.51
CA VAL A 282 -7.94 -16.39 -10.07
C VAL A 282 -9.19 -15.63 -9.57
N ALA A 283 -10.04 -15.13 -10.47
CA ALA A 283 -11.26 -14.38 -10.16
C ALA A 283 -12.56 -15.23 -10.22
N MET A 284 -12.46 -16.53 -10.52
CA MET A 284 -13.54 -17.53 -10.45
C MET A 284 -13.37 -18.42 -9.22
#